data_AF-A0A530Y4J1-F1
#
_entry.id   AF-A0A530Y4J1-F1
#
_cell.length_a   1.000
_cell.length_b   1.000
_cell.length_c   1.000
_cell.angle_alpha   90.00
_cell.angle_beta   90.00
_cell.angle_gamma   90.00
#
_symmetry.space_group_name_H-M   'P 1'
#
loop_
_entity.id
_entity.type
_entity.pdbx_description
1 polymer ?
#
loop_
_entity_poly.entity_id
_entity_poly.type
_entity_poly.pdbx_seq_one_letter_code
_entity_poly.pdbx_strand_id
1 'polypeptide(L)'
;VSFSAEEGKEIGLKLGDTVTVNVLGRNVTAKIVNFRQVEWETMGINFVMVFSPSTFAGAPHGWLATLTEKGASPADDARLLNAVTRAFPAVTTVRVKDALDIVNRLVAQLGTAIRAAAGVALIASVLVLAGALAAGNRARIHDAVVL
;
A
#
# COMPACT_ATOMS: atom_id res chain seq x y z
N VAL A 1 6.94 -25.39 8.43
CA VAL A 1 6.89 -24.08 7.76
C VAL A 1 5.78 -23.25 8.37
N SER A 2 6.04 -21.97 8.59
CA SER A 2 5.04 -20.98 8.97
C SER A 2 4.49 -20.34 7.69
N PHE A 3 3.18 -20.41 7.48
CA PHE A 3 2.52 -19.95 6.26
C PHE A 3 1.66 -18.71 6.55
N SER A 4 1.44 -17.82 5.59
CA SER A 4 0.53 -16.68 5.74
C SER A 4 -0.94 -17.11 5.71
N ALA A 5 -1.76 -16.55 6.59
CA ALA A 5 -3.12 -17.04 6.83
C ALA A 5 -4.06 -16.81 5.64
N GLU A 6 -3.95 -15.65 5.00
CA GLU A 6 -4.80 -15.24 3.88
C GLU A 6 -4.54 -16.11 2.65
N GLU A 7 -3.31 -16.10 2.13
CA GLU A 7 -2.91 -16.85 0.95
C GLU A 7 -3.09 -18.35 1.17
N GLY A 8 -2.78 -18.84 2.37
CA GLY A 8 -2.99 -20.25 2.73
C GLY A 8 -4.46 -20.67 2.64
N LYS A 9 -5.38 -19.81 3.10
CA LYS A 9 -6.82 -20.07 3.05
C LYS A 9 -7.36 -20.00 1.61
N GLU A 10 -6.87 -19.06 0.81
CA GLU A 10 -7.27 -18.91 -0.60
C GLU A 10 -6.96 -20.15 -1.44
N ILE A 11 -5.84 -20.82 -1.16
CA ILE A 11 -5.47 -22.07 -1.82
C ILE A 11 -5.93 -23.33 -1.05
N GLY A 12 -6.77 -23.17 -0.03
CA GLY A 12 -7.42 -24.26 0.68
C GLY A 12 -6.52 -25.07 1.63
N LEU A 13 -5.38 -24.54 2.04
CA LEU A 13 -4.47 -25.19 2.98
C LEU A 13 -5.02 -25.20 4.40
N LYS A 14 -4.75 -26.29 5.10
CA LYS A 14 -5.09 -26.48 6.52
C LYS A 14 -3.84 -26.66 7.36
N LEU A 15 -4.01 -26.44 8.66
CA LEU A 15 -2.95 -26.67 9.61
C LEU A 15 -2.59 -28.16 9.62
N GLY A 16 -1.31 -28.46 9.45
CA GLY A 16 -0.81 -29.82 9.37
C GLY A 16 -0.67 -30.40 7.97
N ASP A 17 -1.16 -29.71 6.93
CA ASP A 17 -0.90 -30.07 5.54
C ASP A 17 0.59 -29.95 5.20
N THR A 18 1.00 -30.58 4.10
CA THR A 18 2.36 -30.49 3.58
C THR A 18 2.39 -29.65 2.32
N VAL A 19 3.42 -28.80 2.22
CA VAL A 19 3.74 -28.03 1.02
C VAL A 19 5.09 -28.47 0.50
N THR A 20 5.22 -28.62 -0.81
CA THR A 20 6.48 -28.94 -1.46
C THR A 20 6.89 -27.77 -2.33
N VAL A 21 8.09 -27.25 -2.10
CA VAL A 21 8.69 -26.18 -2.88
C VAL A 21 9.89 -26.71 -3.65
N ASN A 22 10.05 -26.30 -4.90
CA ASN A 22 11.25 -26.60 -5.67
C ASN A 22 12.23 -25.42 -5.54
N VAL A 23 13.44 -25.70 -5.07
CA VAL A 23 14.52 -24.72 -4.96
C VAL A 23 15.71 -25.24 -5.75
N LEU A 24 16.00 -24.58 -6.88
CA LEU A 24 17.11 -24.94 -7.78
C LEU A 24 17.10 -26.43 -8.17
N GLY A 25 15.92 -26.99 -8.46
CA GLY A 25 15.76 -28.39 -8.86
C GLY A 25 15.62 -29.38 -7.69
N ARG A 26 15.77 -28.93 -6.43
CA ARG A 26 15.55 -29.77 -5.24
C ARG A 26 14.15 -29.54 -4.68
N ASN A 27 13.38 -30.62 -4.55
CA ASN A 27 12.09 -30.57 -3.88
C ASN A 27 12.29 -30.64 -2.36
N VAL A 28 11.69 -29.69 -1.64
CA VAL A 28 11.70 -29.62 -0.19
C VAL A 28 10.26 -29.63 0.30
N THR A 29 9.89 -30.71 1.01
CA THR A 29 8.56 -30.87 1.58
C THR A 29 8.58 -30.47 3.06
N ALA A 30 7.65 -29.61 3.45
CA ALA A 30 7.52 -29.15 4.83
C ALA A 30 6.06 -29.17 5.28
N LYS A 31 5.83 -29.52 6.55
CA LYS A 31 4.53 -29.46 7.21
C LYS A 31 4.20 -28.05 7.67
N ILE A 32 2.98 -27.58 7.45
CA ILE A 32 2.47 -26.30 7.96
C ILE A 32 2.23 -26.46 9.46
N VAL A 33 2.98 -25.70 10.27
CA VAL A 33 2.93 -25.77 11.75
C VAL A 33 2.13 -24.64 12.37
N ASN A 34 1.96 -23.53 11.65
CA ASN A 34 1.10 -22.42 12.03
C ASN A 34 0.76 -21.55 10.83
N PHE A 35 -0.32 -20.78 10.95
CA PHE A 35 -0.62 -19.65 10.08
C PHE A 35 -0.27 -18.33 10.79
N ARG A 36 0.20 -17.34 10.04
CA ARG A 36 0.49 -15.99 10.51
C ARG A 36 -0.37 -14.96 9.79
N GLN A 37 -0.85 -13.96 10.52
CA GLN A 37 -1.36 -12.75 9.90
C GLN A 37 -0.19 -11.92 9.40
N VAL A 38 -0.24 -11.51 8.14
CA VAL A 38 0.83 -10.74 7.48
C VAL A 38 0.23 -9.42 7.02
N GLU A 39 0.77 -8.32 7.53
CA GLU A 39 0.30 -6.98 7.18
C GLU A 39 1.16 -6.40 6.05
N TRP A 40 0.73 -6.62 4.80
CA TRP A 40 1.45 -6.19 3.61
C TRP A 40 1.54 -4.65 3.49
N GLU A 41 0.59 -3.94 4.10
CA GLU A 41 0.53 -2.47 4.10
C GLU A 41 1.68 -1.82 4.88
N THR A 42 2.30 -2.55 5.81
CA THR A 42 3.45 -2.04 6.59
C THR A 42 4.71 -1.81 5.75
N MET A 43 4.73 -2.31 4.51
CA MET A 43 5.90 -2.30 3.62
C MET A 43 7.16 -2.90 4.25
N GLY A 44 7.00 -3.71 5.30
CA GLY A 44 8.07 -4.50 5.89
C GLY A 44 8.46 -5.65 4.98
N ILE A 45 9.66 -6.21 5.21
CA ILE A 45 10.06 -7.47 4.59
C ILE A 45 9.16 -8.57 5.15
N ASN A 46 8.24 -9.05 4.33
CA ASN A 46 7.32 -10.12 4.66
C ASN A 46 7.45 -11.26 3.64
N PHE A 47 7.18 -12.49 4.09
CA PHE A 47 7.21 -13.69 3.26
C PHE A 47 5.98 -14.55 3.52
N VAL A 48 5.42 -15.12 2.44
CA VAL A 48 4.30 -16.08 2.50
C VAL A 48 4.70 -17.31 3.32
N MET A 49 5.92 -17.82 3.09
CA MET A 49 6.45 -19.00 3.79
C MET A 49 7.73 -18.67 4.54
N VAL A 50 7.81 -19.06 5.81
CA VAL A 50 9.02 -18.97 6.64
C VAL A 50 9.39 -20.36 7.13
N PHE A 51 10.61 -20.78 6.81
CA PHE A 51 11.15 -22.10 7.14
C PHE A 51 12.20 -21.99 8.26
N SER A 52 12.53 -23.12 8.88
CA SER A 52 13.68 -23.16 9.80
C SER A 52 14.97 -22.96 9.00
N PRO A 53 16.01 -22.33 9.58
CA PRO A 53 17.29 -22.12 8.88
C PRO A 53 17.91 -23.43 8.34
N SER A 54 17.71 -24.54 9.05
CA SER A 54 18.19 -25.87 8.64
C SER A 54 17.52 -26.42 7.38
N THR A 55 16.31 -25.96 7.03
CA THR A 55 15.54 -26.50 5.90
C THR A 55 16.26 -26.33 4.57
N PHE A 56 16.98 -25.23 4.41
CA PHE A 56 17.74 -24.90 3.19
C PHE A 56 19.25 -24.79 3.44
N ALA A 57 19.76 -25.52 4.45
CA ALA A 57 21.20 -25.54 4.71
C ALA A 57 21.97 -25.95 3.44
N GLY A 58 22.93 -25.10 3.04
CA GLY A 58 23.73 -25.28 1.83
C GLY A 58 23.08 -24.84 0.51
N ALA A 59 21.83 -24.35 0.52
CA ALA A 59 21.26 -23.69 -0.65
C ALA A 59 21.82 -22.27 -0.79
N PRO A 60 22.23 -21.84 -2.00
CA PRO A 60 22.57 -20.44 -2.26
C PRO A 60 21.39 -19.53 -1.89
N HIS A 61 21.65 -18.50 -1.10
CA HIS A 61 20.66 -17.50 -0.72
C HIS A 61 21.32 -16.12 -0.65
N GLY A 62 20.50 -15.09 -0.88
CA GLY A 62 20.89 -13.70 -0.69
C GLY A 62 20.47 -13.19 0.68
N TRP A 63 21.11 -12.13 1.14
CA TRP A 63 20.69 -11.37 2.31
C TRP A 63 19.88 -10.16 1.85
N LEU A 64 18.77 -9.90 2.52
CA LEU A 64 17.94 -8.73 2.30
C LEU A 64 17.80 -7.98 3.62
N ALA A 65 17.98 -6.67 3.58
CA ALA A 65 17.79 -5.79 4.72
C ALA A 65 17.04 -4.54 4.28
N THR A 66 16.13 -4.08 5.12
CA THR A 66 15.50 -2.77 5.00
C THR A 66 16.06 -1.84 6.06
N LEU A 67 16.21 -0.58 5.71
CA LEU A 67 16.61 0.48 6.61
C LEU A 67 15.62 1.63 6.45
N THR A 68 15.08 2.08 7.58
CA THR A 68 14.15 3.21 7.64
C THR A 68 14.65 4.17 8.70
N GLU A 69 15.05 5.37 8.28
CA GLU A 69 15.48 6.44 9.19
C GLU A 69 14.40 7.54 9.22
N LYS A 70 13.85 7.80 10.41
CA LYS A 70 12.81 8.82 10.57
C LYS A 70 13.48 10.20 10.61
N GLY A 71 13.06 11.09 9.71
CA GLY A 71 13.55 12.47 9.68
C GLY A 71 14.86 12.67 8.93
N ALA A 72 15.36 11.65 8.22
CA ALA A 72 16.50 11.78 7.32
C ALA A 72 16.21 12.81 6.22
N SER A 73 17.17 13.70 5.98
CA SER A 73 17.15 14.58 4.82
C SER A 73 17.60 13.83 3.56
N PRO A 74 17.29 14.33 2.35
CA PRO A 74 17.82 13.75 1.11
C PRO A 74 19.36 13.66 1.07
N ALA A 75 20.05 14.54 1.80
CA ALA A 75 21.51 14.50 1.93
C ALA A 75 21.97 13.35 2.83
N ASP A 76 21.21 13.00 3.87
CA ASP A 76 21.49 11.86 4.75
C ASP A 76 21.36 10.55 3.97
N ASP A 77 20.26 10.38 3.23
CA ASP A 77 20.03 9.22 2.37
C ASP A 77 21.17 9.03 1.36
N ALA A 78 21.61 10.13 0.71
CA ALA A 78 22.71 10.09 -0.24
C ALA A 78 24.05 9.73 0.43
N ARG A 79 24.33 10.26 1.62
CA ARG A 79 25.55 9.92 2.38
C ARG A 79 25.58 8.45 2.78
N LEU A 80 24.46 7.95 3.29
CA LEU A 80 24.28 6.55 3.67
C LEU A 80 24.45 5.62 2.46
N LEU A 81 23.76 5.91 1.36
CA LEU A 81 23.85 5.11 0.13
C LEU A 81 25.30 5.04 -0.36
N ASN A 82 26.00 6.18 -0.41
CA ASN A 82 27.41 6.24 -0.79
C ASN A 82 28.30 5.41 0.15
N ALA A 83 28.06 5.46 1.46
CA ALA A 83 28.82 4.67 2.44
C ALA A 83 28.59 3.17 2.24
N VAL A 84 27.34 2.74 2.02
CA VAL A 84 26.99 1.34 1.78
C VAL A 84 27.60 0.84 0.47
N THR A 85 27.49 1.57 -0.63
CA THR A 85 28.06 1.17 -1.92
C THR A 85 29.58 1.06 -1.86
N ARG A 86 30.27 1.93 -1.10
CA ARG A 86 31.72 1.85 -0.91
C ARG A 86 32.14 0.65 -0.06
N ALA A 87 31.43 0.38 1.03
CA ALA A 87 31.74 -0.72 1.94
C ALA A 87 31.35 -2.09 1.37
N PHE A 88 30.25 -2.14 0.59
CA PHE A 88 29.68 -3.36 0.05
C PHE A 88 29.32 -3.20 -1.44
N PRO A 89 30.31 -3.20 -2.35
CA PRO A 89 30.07 -2.98 -3.79
C PRO A 89 29.15 -4.02 -4.45
N ALA A 90 29.05 -5.22 -3.86
CA ALA A 90 28.17 -6.28 -4.34
C ALA A 90 26.70 -6.13 -3.89
N VAL A 91 26.41 -5.19 -2.97
CA VAL A 91 25.05 -4.93 -2.50
C VAL A 91 24.33 -4.00 -3.46
N THR A 92 23.22 -4.46 -4.02
CA THR A 92 22.31 -3.62 -4.79
C THR A 92 21.37 -2.90 -3.84
N THR A 93 21.36 -1.56 -3.85
CA THR A 93 20.45 -0.77 -3.02
C THR A 93 19.29 -0.25 -3.85
N VAL A 94 18.08 -0.33 -3.30
CA VAL A 94 16.85 0.15 -3.94
C VAL A 94 16.22 1.24 -3.08
N ARG A 95 16.01 2.43 -3.68
CA ARG A 95 15.35 3.55 -2.98
C ARG A 95 13.84 3.47 -3.15
N VAL A 96 13.14 3.10 -2.08
CA VAL A 96 11.68 3.01 -2.08
C VAL A 96 11.02 4.39 -1.91
N LYS A 97 11.71 5.35 -1.27
CA LYS A 97 11.22 6.72 -1.02
C LYS A 97 10.75 7.43 -2.28
N ASP A 98 11.51 7.35 -3.37
CA ASP A 98 11.20 8.05 -4.63
C ASP A 98 9.85 7.60 -5.22
N ALA A 99 9.59 6.29 -5.19
CA ALA A 99 8.33 5.71 -5.64
C ALA A 99 7.16 6.17 -4.75
N LEU A 100 7.36 6.17 -3.42
CA LEU A 100 6.36 6.64 -2.48
C LEU A 100 6.04 8.13 -2.66
N ASP A 101 7.04 8.96 -2.92
CA ASP A 101 6.84 10.39 -3.18
C ASP A 101 6.04 10.63 -4.47
N ILE A 102 6.17 9.77 -5.48
CA ILE A 102 5.33 9.82 -6.68
C ILE A 102 3.88 9.45 -6.32
N VAL A 103 3.66 8.33 -5.63
CA VAL A 103 2.32 7.89 -5.22
C VAL A 103 1.63 8.94 -4.36
N ASN A 104 2.34 9.50 -3.37
CA ASN A 104 1.82 10.55 -2.50
C ASN A 104 1.40 11.80 -3.28
N ARG A 105 2.18 12.19 -4.30
CA ARG A 105 1.82 13.30 -5.18
C ARG A 105 0.55 13.03 -5.98
N LEU A 106 0.40 11.82 -6.52
CA LEU A 106 -0.80 11.43 -7.26
C LEU A 106 -2.05 11.44 -6.36
N VAL A 107 -1.94 10.86 -5.15
CA VAL A 107 -3.03 10.85 -4.17
C VAL A 107 -3.40 12.29 -3.75
N ALA A 108 -2.41 13.16 -3.54
CA ALA A 108 -2.66 14.56 -3.22
C ALA A 108 -3.37 15.30 -4.37
N GLN A 109 -2.97 15.05 -5.62
CA GLN A 109 -3.62 15.64 -6.80
C GLN A 109 -5.07 15.17 -6.93
N LEU A 110 -5.34 13.87 -6.73
CA LEU A 110 -6.70 13.33 -6.71
C LEU A 110 -7.55 13.99 -5.61
N GLY A 111 -7.00 14.14 -4.41
CA GLY A 111 -7.68 14.82 -3.31
C GLY A 111 -8.05 16.26 -3.67
N THR A 112 -7.13 17.00 -4.30
CA THR A 112 -7.38 18.37 -4.79
C THR A 112 -8.46 18.40 -5.86
N ALA A 113 -8.41 17.48 -6.84
CA ALA A 113 -9.39 17.40 -7.91
C ALA A 113 -10.81 17.11 -7.37
N ILE A 114 -10.94 16.16 -6.44
CA ILE A 114 -12.21 15.82 -5.80
C ILE A 114 -12.75 17.03 -5.02
N ARG A 115 -11.91 17.73 -4.27
CA ARG A 115 -12.31 18.94 -3.52
C ARG A 115 -12.78 20.07 -4.45
N ALA A 116 -12.09 20.27 -5.57
CA ALA A 116 -12.49 21.26 -6.57
C ALA A 116 -13.86 20.91 -7.19
N ALA A 117 -14.04 19.66 -7.59
CA ALA A 117 -15.31 19.17 -8.14
C ALA A 117 -16.47 19.32 -7.13
N ALA A 118 -16.24 18.95 -5.86
CA ALA A 118 -17.20 19.15 -4.79
C ALA A 118 -17.54 20.64 -4.59
N GLY A 119 -16.55 21.54 -4.65
CA GLY A 119 -16.77 22.98 -4.57
C GLY A 119 -17.68 23.51 -5.69
N VAL A 120 -17.44 23.09 -6.93
CA VAL A 120 -18.29 23.46 -8.07
C VAL A 120 -19.71 22.94 -7.90
N ALA A 121 -19.87 21.69 -7.48
CA ALA A 121 -21.18 21.09 -7.22
C ALA A 121 -21.96 21.85 -6.14
N LEU A 122 -21.30 22.23 -5.03
CA LEU A 122 -21.92 23.00 -3.96
C LEU A 122 -22.38 24.39 -4.44
N ILE A 123 -21.57 25.09 -5.22
CA ILE A 123 -21.95 26.39 -5.81
C ILE A 123 -23.19 26.22 -6.68
N ALA A 124 -23.20 25.20 -7.56
CA ALA A 124 -24.34 24.92 -8.41
C ALA A 124 -25.61 24.61 -7.59
N SER A 125 -25.51 23.80 -6.53
CA SER A 125 -26.63 23.51 -5.63
C SER A 125 -27.20 24.76 -4.96
N VAL A 126 -26.36 25.67 -4.48
CA VAL A 126 -26.79 26.94 -3.87
C VAL A 126 -27.51 27.82 -4.89
N LEU A 127 -26.99 27.93 -6.12
CA LEU A 127 -27.62 28.70 -7.19
C LEU A 127 -28.99 28.14 -7.59
N VAL A 128 -29.10 26.81 -7.71
CA VAL A 128 -30.37 26.14 -7.99
C VAL A 128 -31.39 26.40 -6.89
N LEU A 129 -31.00 26.29 -5.63
CA LEU A 129 -31.89 26.57 -4.50
C LEU A 129 -32.37 28.03 -4.49
N ALA A 130 -31.46 28.98 -4.72
CA ALA A 130 -31.80 30.40 -4.82
C ALA A 130 -32.79 30.67 -5.97
N GLY A 131 -32.57 30.04 -7.14
CA GLY A 131 -33.47 30.13 -8.29
C GLY A 131 -34.86 29.56 -8.01
N ALA A 132 -34.94 28.40 -7.35
CA ALA A 132 -36.21 27.79 -6.96
C ALA A 132 -37.00 28.67 -5.97
N LEU A 133 -36.33 29.26 -4.98
CA LEU A 133 -36.96 30.18 -4.03
C LEU A 133 -37.46 31.46 -4.72
N ALA A 134 -36.68 32.04 -5.63
CA ALA A 134 -37.07 33.24 -6.37
C ALA A 134 -38.30 32.98 -7.27
N ALA A 135 -38.34 31.84 -7.96
CA ALA A 135 -39.49 31.43 -8.77
C ALA A 135 -40.75 31.20 -7.90
N GLY A 136 -40.62 30.51 -6.77
CA GLY A 136 -41.72 30.28 -5.83
C GLY A 136 -42.26 31.57 -5.18
N ASN A 137 -41.43 32.59 -4.98
CA ASN A 137 -41.90 33.89 -4.48
C ASN A 137 -42.71 34.66 -5.55
N ARG A 138 -42.31 34.58 -6.82
CA ARG A 138 -43.01 35.27 -7.92
C ARG A 138 -44.42 34.71 -8.14
N ALA A 139 -44.60 33.39 -7.98
CA ALA A 139 -45.92 32.77 -8.00
C ALA A 139 -46.82 33.27 -6.86
N ARG A 140 -46.29 33.40 -5.63
CA ARG A 140 -47.07 33.87 -4.46
C ARG A 140 -47.48 35.35 -4.55
N ILE A 141 -46.65 36.22 -5.13
CA ILE A 141 -47.01 37.64 -5.31
C ILE A 141 -48.12 37.80 -6.36
N HIS A 142 -48.13 36.98 -7.42
CA HIS A 142 -49.21 37.03 -8.40
C HIS A 142 -50.54 36.55 -7.80
N ASP A 143 -50.53 35.47 -7.00
CA ASP A 143 -51.72 34.99 -6.28
C ASP A 143 -52.24 36.00 -5.26
N ALA A 144 -51.37 36.80 -4.63
CA ALA A 144 -51.75 37.83 -3.67
C ALA A 144 -52.33 39.12 -4.31
N VAL A 145 -52.21 39.30 -5.62
CA VAL A 145 -52.76 40.47 -6.35
C VAL A 145 -54.08 40.13 -7.05
N VAL A 146 -54.36 38.84 -7.29
CA VAL A 146 -55.61 38.38 -7.92
C VAL A 146 -56.75 38.16 -6.90
N LEU A 147 -56.43 38.10 -5.60
CA LEU A 147 -57.37 38.03 -4.47
C LEU A 147 -57.59 39.41 -3.85
#